data_AF-A7SUX4-F1
#
_entry.id   AF-A7SUX4-F1
#
_cell.length_a   1.000
_cell.length_b   1.000
_cell.length_c   1.000
_cell.angle_alpha   90.00
_cell.angle_beta   90.00
_cell.angle_gamma   90.00
#
_symmetry.space_group_name_H-M   'P 1'
#
loop_
_entity.id
_entity.type
_entity.pdbx_description
1 polymer ?
#
loop_
_entity_poly.entity_id
_entity_poly.type
_entity_poly.pdbx_seq_one_letter_code
_entity_poly.pdbx_strand_id
1 'polypeptide(L)'
;IVVWVNEKLSSAGKATTITGMKDPEIKTSKCVLDLIDAIKPKAINYSMVNAGECQEDAFLNAKYAISMARKVGARVYALPEDLVEGKSKMVMTVFACLMARGLENK
;
A
#
# COMPACT_ATOMS: atom_id res chain seq x y z
N ILE A 1 -6.16 -7.06 10.35
CA ILE A 1 -5.41 -6.31 9.32
C ILE A 1 -6.35 -5.57 8.37
N VAL A 2 -7.23 -6.26 7.61
CA VAL A 2 -8.17 -5.60 6.67
C VAL A 2 -8.99 -4.49 7.32
N VAL A 3 -9.62 -4.78 8.47
CA VAL A 3 -10.42 -3.79 9.24
C VAL A 3 -9.58 -2.55 9.57
N TRP A 4 -8.40 -2.75 10.17
CA TRP A 4 -7.49 -1.66 10.52
C TRP A 4 -7.05 -0.84 9.29
N VAL A 5 -6.78 -1.48 8.16
CA VAL A 5 -6.42 -0.79 6.91
C VAL A 5 -7.57 0.11 6.47
N ASN A 6 -8.80 -0.42 6.41
CA ASN A 6 -9.98 0.35 5.99
C ASN A 6 -10.30 1.48 6.97
N GLU A 7 -10.21 1.24 8.27
CA GLU A 7 -10.36 2.28 9.30
C GLU A 7 -9.31 3.38 9.14
N LYS A 8 -8.04 3.00 8.90
CA LYS A 8 -6.95 3.97 8.74
C LYS A 8 -7.11 4.80 7.47
N LEU A 9 -7.47 4.18 6.34
CA LEU A 9 -7.76 4.84 5.07
C LEU A 9 -8.94 5.80 5.21
N SER A 10 -10.04 5.34 5.82
CA SER A 10 -11.23 6.16 6.09
C SER A 10 -10.91 7.36 6.99
N SER A 11 -10.15 7.15 8.06
CA SER A 11 -9.72 8.23 8.97
C SER A 11 -8.84 9.29 8.28
N ALA A 12 -8.15 8.91 7.21
CA ALA A 12 -7.32 9.79 6.39
C ALA A 12 -8.08 10.38 5.19
N GLY A 13 -9.40 10.15 5.08
CA GLY A 13 -10.23 10.66 3.98
C GLY A 13 -9.93 10.01 2.62
N LYS A 14 -9.36 8.80 2.60
CA LYS A 14 -9.06 8.07 1.37
C LYS A 14 -10.29 7.29 0.90
N ALA A 15 -10.51 7.29 -0.41
CA ALA A 15 -11.62 6.56 -1.04
C ALA A 15 -11.31 5.07 -1.27
N THR A 16 -10.02 4.70 -1.25
CA THR A 16 -9.60 3.31 -1.42
C THR A 16 -9.97 2.47 -0.20
N THR A 17 -10.51 1.28 -0.47
CA THR A 17 -10.83 0.27 0.53
C THR A 17 -10.49 -1.11 -0.01
N ILE A 18 -10.27 -2.07 0.88
CA ILE A 18 -10.01 -3.45 0.50
C ILE A 18 -11.05 -4.38 1.10
N THR A 19 -11.54 -5.31 0.29
CA THR A 19 -12.45 -6.38 0.72
C THR A 19 -11.68 -7.57 1.33
N GLY A 20 -10.41 -7.74 0.96
CA GLY A 20 -9.54 -8.78 1.52
C GLY A 20 -8.13 -8.78 0.91
N MET A 21 -7.27 -9.73 1.32
CA MET A 21 -5.87 -9.82 0.84
C MET A 21 -5.72 -10.37 -0.60
N LYS A 22 -6.86 -10.69 -1.24
CA LYS A 22 -6.96 -11.17 -2.62
C LYS A 22 -7.68 -10.16 -3.51
N ASP A 23 -7.94 -8.96 -3.00
CA ASP A 23 -8.67 -7.93 -3.73
C ASP A 23 -7.88 -7.53 -4.98
N PRO A 24 -8.48 -7.60 -6.19
CA PRO A 24 -7.82 -7.19 -7.42
C PRO A 24 -7.37 -5.73 -7.39
N GLU A 25 -8.04 -4.85 -6.64
CA GLU A 25 -7.66 -3.43 -6.50
C GLU A 25 -6.27 -3.29 -5.87
N ILE A 26 -5.82 -4.25 -5.06
CA ILE A 26 -4.48 -4.24 -4.46
C ILE A 26 -3.39 -4.34 -5.53
N LYS A 27 -3.66 -5.01 -6.66
CA LYS A 27 -2.67 -5.19 -7.74
C LYS A 27 -2.26 -3.86 -8.37
N THR A 28 -3.15 -2.85 -8.34
CA THR A 28 -2.85 -1.48 -8.80
C THR A 28 -1.84 -0.76 -7.90
N SER A 29 -1.58 -1.29 -6.70
CA SER A 29 -0.75 -0.73 -5.63
C SER A 29 -1.20 0.63 -5.09
N LYS A 30 -2.32 1.18 -5.56
CA LYS A 30 -2.90 2.46 -5.10
C LYS A 30 -3.30 2.43 -3.63
N CYS A 31 -3.96 1.37 -3.20
CA CYS A 31 -4.33 1.19 -1.79
C CYS A 31 -3.10 1.20 -0.86
N VAL A 32 -1.98 0.62 -1.30
CA VAL A 32 -0.74 0.60 -0.50
C VAL A 32 -0.13 1.99 -0.40
N LEU A 33 -0.15 2.76 -1.49
CA LEU A 33 0.28 4.16 -1.50
C LEU A 33 -0.59 5.02 -0.57
N ASP A 34 -1.91 4.93 -0.70
CA ASP A 34 -2.85 5.66 0.16
C ASP A 34 -2.66 5.31 1.64
N LEU A 35 -2.38 4.05 1.95
CA LEU A 35 -2.12 3.61 3.32
C LEU A 35 -0.82 4.20 3.86
N ILE A 36 0.24 4.27 3.05
CA ILE A 36 1.51 4.91 3.45
C ILE A 36 1.28 6.40 3.76
N ASP A 37 0.51 7.09 2.91
CA ASP A 37 0.16 8.50 3.14
C ASP A 37 -0.74 8.68 4.37
N ALA A 38 -1.64 7.74 4.64
CA ALA A 38 -2.45 7.74 5.87
C ALA A 38 -1.62 7.51 7.14
N ILE A 39 -0.53 6.74 7.05
CA ILE A 39 0.41 6.54 8.17
C ILE A 39 1.31 7.75 8.36
N LYS A 40 1.83 8.32 7.28
CA LYS A 40 2.68 9.51 7.29
C LYS A 40 2.15 10.52 6.25
N PRO A 41 1.37 11.52 6.69
CA PRO A 41 0.82 12.52 5.78
C PRO A 41 1.89 13.17 4.92
N LYS A 42 1.60 13.36 3.63
CA LYS A 42 2.52 13.95 2.63
C LYS A 42 3.74 13.07 2.34
N ALA A 43 3.69 11.78 2.65
CA ALA A 43 4.74 10.85 2.24
C ALA A 43 4.68 10.59 0.73
N ILE A 44 3.48 10.53 0.15
CA ILE A 44 3.27 10.17 -1.24
C ILE A 44 3.13 11.42 -2.11
N ASN A 45 3.88 11.45 -3.22
CA ASN A 45 3.68 12.40 -4.30
C ASN A 45 2.75 11.76 -5.34
N TYR A 46 1.48 12.12 -5.30
CA TYR A 46 0.46 11.58 -6.21
C TYR A 46 0.68 11.96 -7.68
N SER A 47 1.50 12.98 -7.98
CA SER A 47 1.89 13.30 -9.36
C SER A 47 2.77 12.22 -9.99
N MET A 48 3.33 11.30 -9.20
CA MET A 48 4.11 10.15 -9.67
C MET A 48 3.31 8.84 -9.66
N VAL A 49 2.03 8.89 -9.30
CA VAL A 49 1.15 7.71 -9.22
C VAL A 49 0.38 7.60 -10.52
N ASN A 50 0.52 6.47 -11.19
CA ASN A 50 -0.14 6.21 -12.47
C ASN A 50 -1.58 5.69 -12.27
N ALA A 51 -2.35 5.70 -13.35
CA ALA A 51 -3.75 5.27 -13.36
C ALA A 51 -3.91 3.80 -12.94
N GLY A 52 -2.90 2.96 -13.16
CA GLY A 52 -2.92 1.54 -12.76
C GLY A 52 -3.80 0.69 -13.68
N GLU A 53 -4.06 1.17 -14.90
CA GLU A 53 -4.91 0.52 -15.89
C GLU A 53 -4.14 -0.57 -16.66
N CYS A 54 -2.82 -0.42 -16.78
CA CYS A 54 -1.95 -1.41 -17.40
C CYS A 54 -0.98 -2.04 -16.37
N GLN A 55 -0.40 -3.18 -16.73
CA GLN A 55 0.52 -3.90 -15.85
C GLN A 55 1.81 -3.11 -15.59
N GLU A 56 2.26 -2.30 -16.55
CA GLU A 56 3.43 -1.42 -16.39
C GLU A 56 3.16 -0.32 -15.35
N ASP A 57 2.00 0.33 -15.41
CA ASP A 57 1.56 1.31 -14.42
C ASP A 57 1.49 0.71 -13.02
N ALA A 58 0.87 -0.47 -12.90
CA ALA A 58 0.77 -1.19 -11.64
C ALA A 58 2.16 -1.51 -11.06
N PHE A 59 3.11 -1.90 -11.93
CA PHE A 59 4.48 -2.17 -11.53
C PHE A 59 5.24 -0.92 -11.08
N LEU A 60 5.10 0.19 -11.80
CA LEU A 60 5.67 1.49 -11.40
C LEU A 60 5.09 1.94 -10.05
N ASN A 61 3.78 1.81 -9.86
CA ASN A 61 3.11 2.10 -8.60
C ASN A 61 3.63 1.20 -7.47
N ALA A 62 3.79 -0.11 -7.71
CA ALA A 62 4.31 -1.06 -6.73
C ALA A 62 5.76 -0.74 -6.32
N LYS A 63 6.62 -0.43 -7.29
CA LYS A 63 8.01 -0.01 -7.05
C LYS A 63 8.06 1.25 -6.21
N TYR A 64 7.19 2.22 -6.52
CA TYR A 64 7.08 3.45 -5.76
C TYR A 64 6.57 3.19 -4.33
N ALA A 65 5.53 2.37 -4.18
CA ALA A 65 4.95 1.99 -2.89
C ALA A 65 5.98 1.34 -1.97
N ILE A 66 6.76 0.37 -2.46
CA ILE A 66 7.80 -0.31 -1.65
C ILE A 66 8.90 0.67 -1.23
N SER A 67 9.32 1.54 -2.15
CA SER A 67 10.33 2.58 -1.86
C SER A 67 9.85 3.52 -0.76
N MET A 68 8.58 3.93 -0.85
CA MET A 68 7.96 4.82 0.13
C MET A 68 7.69 4.13 1.46
N ALA A 69 7.25 2.86 1.47
CA ALA A 69 7.06 2.07 2.67
C ALA A 69 8.35 1.98 3.49
N ARG A 70 9.49 1.71 2.82
CA ARG A 70 10.80 1.68 3.46
C ARG A 70 11.22 3.07 3.96
N LYS A 71 10.96 4.12 3.17
CA LYS A 71 11.25 5.51 3.55
C LYS A 71 10.47 5.97 4.79
N VAL A 72 9.25 5.47 5.01
CA VAL A 72 8.49 5.74 6.25
C VAL A 72 8.91 4.86 7.43
N GLY A 73 9.82 3.90 7.22
CA GLY A 73 10.38 3.03 8.26
C GLY A 73 9.72 1.65 8.36
N ALA A 74 8.85 1.27 7.42
CA ALA A 74 8.28 -0.07 7.39
C ALA A 74 9.31 -1.09 6.86
N ARG A 75 9.44 -2.23 7.55
CA ARG A 75 10.38 -3.31 7.20
C ARG A 75 9.80 -4.23 6.13
N VAL A 76 9.58 -3.69 4.94
CA VAL A 76 8.96 -4.42 3.81
C VAL A 76 10.01 -5.17 2.99
N TYR A 77 9.85 -6.50 2.92
CA TYR A 77 10.70 -7.41 2.16
C TYR A 77 10.10 -7.87 0.81
N ALA A 78 8.86 -7.51 0.53
CA ALA A 78 8.21 -7.86 -0.74
C ALA A 78 8.86 -7.17 -1.94
N LEU A 79 8.78 -7.83 -3.09
CA LEU A 79 9.18 -7.28 -4.38
C LEU A 79 7.97 -6.61 -5.06
N PRO A 80 8.19 -5.63 -5.95
CA PRO A 80 7.11 -4.99 -6.73
C PRO A 80 6.24 -6.02 -7.47
N GLU A 81 6.88 -7.05 -8.02
CA GLU A 81 6.27 -8.17 -8.72
C GLU A 81 5.26 -8.90 -7.83
N ASP A 82 5.54 -9.09 -6.55
CA ASP A 82 4.66 -9.80 -5.63
C ASP A 82 3.33 -9.06 -5.39
N LEU A 83 3.36 -7.73 -5.45
CA LEU A 83 2.18 -6.86 -5.35
C LEU A 83 1.36 -6.91 -6.63
N VAL A 84 2.00 -6.76 -7.79
CA VAL A 84 1.32 -6.78 -9.10
C VAL A 84 0.71 -8.15 -9.39
N GLU A 85 1.41 -9.23 -9.08
CA GLU A 85 0.91 -10.60 -9.23
C GLU A 85 -0.18 -10.92 -8.19
N GLY A 86 -0.28 -10.14 -7.12
CA GLY A 86 -1.28 -10.32 -6.06
C GLY A 86 -1.01 -11.55 -5.20
N LYS A 87 0.27 -11.87 -4.92
CA LYS A 87 0.63 -12.99 -4.05
C LYS A 87 0.15 -12.72 -2.64
N SER A 88 -0.98 -13.30 -2.24
CA SER A 88 -1.69 -12.96 -1.01
C SER A 88 -0.83 -13.04 0.25
N LYS A 89 0.12 -13.98 0.32
CA LYS A 89 1.06 -14.09 1.44
C LYS A 89 2.00 -12.88 1.52
N MET A 90 2.55 -12.43 0.39
CA MET A 90 3.45 -11.28 0.31
C MET A 90 2.69 -9.97 0.52
N VAL A 91 1.50 -9.84 -0.08
CA VAL A 91 0.61 -8.69 0.16
C VAL A 91 0.27 -8.55 1.64
N MET A 92 -0.06 -9.65 2.31
CA MET A 92 -0.35 -9.66 3.74
C MET A 92 0.83 -9.19 4.58
N THR A 93 2.07 -9.60 4.26
CA THR A 93 3.25 -9.14 4.99
C THR A 93 3.50 -7.64 4.79
N VAL A 94 3.27 -7.09 3.58
CA VAL A 94 3.36 -5.65 3.32
C VAL A 94 2.40 -4.87 4.23
N PHE A 95 1.12 -5.25 4.25
CA PHE A 95 0.13 -4.59 5.11
C PHE A 95 0.44 -4.75 6.60
N ALA A 96 0.95 -5.92 7.02
CA ALA A 96 1.36 -6.14 8.40
C ALA A 96 2.54 -5.23 8.80
N CYS A 97 3.55 -5.07 7.93
CA CYS A 97 4.68 -4.18 8.17
C CYS A 97 4.27 -2.71 8.23
N LEU A 98 3.32 -2.29 7.38
CA LEU A 98 2.75 -0.94 7.43
C LEU A 98 1.90 -0.73 8.68
N MET A 99 1.11 -1.74 9.09
CA MET A 99 0.33 -1.70 10.32
C MET A 99 1.22 -1.58 11.56
N ALA A 100 2.28 -2.38 11.66
CA ALA A 100 3.26 -2.27 12.73
C ALA A 100 3.81 -0.84 12.82
N ARG A 101 4.26 -0.29 11.69
CA ARG A 101 4.78 1.08 11.63
C ARG A 101 3.75 2.14 12.02
N GLY A 102 2.49 1.96 11.62
CA GLY A 102 1.39 2.88 11.92
C GLY A 102 0.93 2.83 13.39
N LEU A 103 1.13 1.70 14.08
CA LEU A 103 0.82 1.55 15.49
C LEU A 103 1.95 2.00 16.41
N GLU A 104 3.21 1.92 15.97
CA GLU A 104 4.39 2.40 16.72
C GLU A 104 4.44 3.93 16.90
N ASN A 105 3.66 4.71 16.13
CA ASN A 105 3.57 6.17 16.25
C ASN A 105 2.45 6.64 17.21
N LYS A 106 1.98 5.79 18.13
CA LYS A 106 1.05 6.17 19.20
C LYS A 106 1.77 6.46 20.51
#